data_AF-X1F8A0-F1
#
_entry.id   AF-X1F8A0-F1
#
_cell.length_a   1.000
_cell.length_b   1.000
_cell.length_c   1.000
_cell.angle_alpha   90.00
_cell.angle_beta   90.00
_cell.angle_gamma   90.00
#
_symmetry.space_group_name_H-M   'P 1'
#
loop_
_entity.id
_entity.type
_entity.pdbx_description
1 polymer ?
#
loop_
_entity_poly.entity_id
_entity_poly.type
_entity_poly.pdbx_seq_one_letter_code
_entity_poly.pdbx_strand_id
1 'polypeptide(L)'
;MSIADIYVNEEFVGEHKGGYTSFSFDITDYINFKGKNIITVRVDSTRRIDIPPEGGLVDYMLFGGIYRNVRLVIVENIHIIWSFVEIIEATKKLATIHPKFELNNLDNEDKKAIIITKLMDEDNKEVITKETILIIKTGKNTIKQEQIS
;
A
#
# COMPACT_ATOMS: atom_id res chain seq x y z
N MET A 1 -12.34 -11.45 12.52
CA MET A 1 -11.59 -10.30 13.06
C MET A 1 -12.31 -9.08 12.61
N SER A 2 -12.80 -8.27 13.52
CA SER A 2 -13.52 -7.04 13.21
C SER A 2 -12.64 -5.82 13.47
N ILE A 3 -11.69 -5.90 14.43
CA ILE A 3 -10.80 -4.78 14.79
C ILE A 3 -9.37 -5.27 15.04
N ALA A 4 -8.40 -4.46 14.59
CA ALA A 4 -6.97 -4.59 14.92
C ALA A 4 -6.49 -3.30 15.59
N ASP A 5 -5.87 -3.40 16.76
CA ASP A 5 -5.13 -2.29 17.38
C ASP A 5 -3.64 -2.60 17.39
N ILE A 6 -2.85 -1.68 16.87
CA ILE A 6 -1.42 -1.88 16.63
C ILE A 6 -0.66 -1.03 17.62
N TYR A 7 0.31 -1.66 18.27
CA TYR A 7 1.22 -1.02 19.19
C TYR A 7 2.66 -1.36 18.82
N VAL A 8 3.56 -0.40 18.97
CA VAL A 8 4.99 -0.59 18.82
C VAL A 8 5.66 -0.03 20.07
N ASN A 9 6.43 -0.87 20.77
CA ASN A 9 7.09 -0.50 22.03
C ASN A 9 6.11 0.10 23.06
N GLU A 10 4.94 -0.55 23.21
CA GLU A 10 3.85 -0.15 24.12
C GLU A 10 3.09 1.12 23.72
N GLU A 11 3.53 1.83 22.67
CA GLU A 11 2.84 3.01 22.14
C GLU A 11 1.80 2.61 21.09
N PHE A 12 0.62 3.24 21.14
CA PHE A 12 -0.46 3.00 20.19
C PHE A 12 -0.18 3.70 18.86
N VAL A 13 -0.17 2.93 17.77
CA VAL A 13 0.08 3.41 16.41
C VAL A 13 -1.23 3.70 15.68
N GLY A 14 -2.22 2.82 15.83
CA GLY A 14 -3.48 2.96 15.10
C GLY A 14 -4.42 1.77 15.20
N GLU A 15 -5.63 1.97 14.67
CA GLU A 15 -6.73 1.00 14.64
C GLU A 15 -7.17 0.73 13.20
N HIS A 16 -7.46 -0.53 12.88
CA HIS A 16 -8.16 -0.92 11.67
C HIS A 16 -9.49 -1.60 12.00
N LYS A 17 -10.58 -1.13 11.38
CA LYS A 17 -11.91 -1.75 11.46
C LYS A 17 -12.24 -2.44 10.14
N GLY A 18 -12.56 -3.71 10.22
CA GLY A 18 -12.81 -4.58 9.08
C GLY A 18 -11.87 -5.78 9.07
N GLY A 19 -12.42 -6.95 8.78
CA GLY A 19 -11.65 -8.20 8.79
C GLY A 19 -10.96 -8.54 7.48
N TYR A 20 -11.36 -7.91 6.37
CA TYR A 20 -11.10 -8.44 5.03
C TYR A 20 -10.23 -7.54 4.14
N THR A 21 -10.04 -6.28 4.51
CA THR A 21 -9.23 -5.31 3.79
C THR A 21 -7.80 -5.31 4.31
N SER A 22 -6.83 -5.05 3.44
CA SER A 22 -5.46 -4.77 3.86
C SER A 22 -5.38 -3.39 4.53
N PHE A 23 -4.45 -3.24 5.47
CA PHE A 23 -4.09 -1.96 6.08
C PHE A 23 -2.58 -1.92 6.31
N SER A 24 -2.04 -0.71 6.49
CA SER A 24 -0.64 -0.45 6.78
C SER A 24 -0.52 0.79 7.65
N PHE A 25 0.43 0.79 8.57
CA PHE A 25 0.80 1.95 9.36
C PHE A 25 2.29 2.23 9.16
N ASP A 26 2.65 3.50 9.02
CA ASP A 26 4.04 3.91 9.16
C ASP A 26 4.40 3.86 10.65
N ILE A 27 5.42 3.07 10.99
CA ILE A 27 5.87 2.89 12.36
C ILE A 27 7.23 3.54 12.62
N THR A 28 7.80 4.27 11.65
CA THR A 28 9.17 4.78 11.69
C THR A 28 9.47 5.54 12.99
N ASP A 29 8.55 6.42 13.40
CA ASP A 29 8.71 7.25 14.61
C ASP A 29 8.61 6.45 15.93
N TYR A 30 8.09 5.22 15.89
CA TYR A 30 7.94 4.35 17.07
C TYR A 30 9.11 3.37 17.23
N ILE A 31 10.03 3.32 16.26
CA ILE A 31 11.13 2.34 16.23
C ILE A 31 12.33 2.80 17.05
N ASN A 32 12.79 1.93 17.95
CA ASN A 32 14.11 2.00 18.54
C ASN A 32 15.16 1.39 17.58
N PHE A 33 15.82 2.23 16.79
CA PHE A 33 16.84 1.79 15.82
C PHE A 33 18.11 1.20 16.46
N LYS A 34 18.30 1.36 17.78
CA LYS A 34 19.50 0.89 18.50
C LYS A 34 19.25 -0.40 19.28
N GLY A 35 18.05 -0.97 19.20
CA GLY A 35 17.66 -2.05 20.09
C GLY A 35 16.54 -2.94 19.58
N LYS A 36 16.03 -3.77 20.48
CA LYS A 36 14.90 -4.65 20.22
C LYS A 36 13.62 -3.81 20.16
N ASN A 37 12.78 -4.11 19.17
CA ASN A 37 11.44 -3.57 19.04
C ASN A 37 10.41 -4.67 19.31
N ILE A 38 9.30 -4.31 19.94
CA ILE A 38 8.15 -5.21 20.15
C ILE A 38 6.95 -4.63 19.41
N ILE A 39 6.38 -5.42 18.51
CA ILE A 39 5.12 -5.10 17.84
C ILE A 39 4.04 -5.95 18.49
N THR A 40 3.05 -5.29 19.09
CA THR A 40 1.89 -5.94 19.70
C THR A 40 0.66 -5.64 18.86
N VAL A 41 -0.09 -6.69 18.51
CA VAL A 41 -1.36 -6.54 17.79
C VAL A 41 -2.47 -7.11 18.65
N ARG A 42 -3.38 -6.25 19.10
CA ARG A 42 -4.63 -6.69 19.74
C ARG A 42 -5.63 -6.95 18.63
N VAL A 43 -6.25 -8.12 18.67
CA VAL A 43 -7.28 -8.52 17.73
C VAL A 43 -8.59 -8.70 18.48
N ASP A 44 -9.65 -8.05 18.00
CA ASP A 44 -11.00 -8.24 18.50
C ASP A 44 -11.86 -8.84 17.38
N SER A 45 -12.59 -9.90 17.72
CA SER A 45 -13.52 -10.59 16.81
C SER A 45 -14.92 -10.69 17.41
N THR A 46 -15.19 -9.89 18.45
CA THR A 46 -16.53 -9.70 18.98
C THR A 46 -17.43 -9.16 17.87
N ARG A 47 -18.62 -9.76 17.75
CA ARG A 47 -19.61 -9.33 16.75
C ARG A 47 -20.10 -7.93 17.06
N ARG A 48 -20.17 -7.09 16.03
CA ARG A 48 -20.44 -5.66 16.16
C ARG A 48 -21.29 -5.18 14.98
N ILE A 49 -22.47 -4.63 15.26
CA ILE A 49 -23.41 -4.17 14.23
C ILE A 49 -22.87 -3.01 13.39
N ASP A 50 -21.89 -2.27 13.92
CA ASP A 50 -21.25 -1.15 13.24
C ASP A 50 -20.06 -1.54 12.35
N ILE A 51 -19.71 -2.84 12.30
CA ILE A 51 -18.64 -3.35 11.45
C ILE A 51 -19.21 -4.47 10.56
N PRO A 52 -19.20 -4.29 9.22
CA PRO A 52 -19.66 -5.35 8.32
C PRO A 52 -18.82 -6.61 8.52
N PRO A 53 -19.38 -7.82 8.31
CA PRO A 53 -20.62 -8.11 7.60
C PRO A 53 -21.84 -8.27 8.53
N GLU A 54 -21.69 -7.93 9.81
CA GLU A 54 -22.76 -7.99 10.80
C GLU A 54 -23.85 -6.97 10.46
N GLY A 55 -25.11 -7.30 10.70
CA GLY A 55 -26.25 -6.50 10.19
C GLY A 55 -27.46 -7.33 9.74
N GLY A 56 -27.29 -8.65 9.64
CA GLY A 56 -28.33 -9.60 9.23
C GLY A 56 -27.89 -11.03 9.48
N LEU A 57 -28.43 -11.98 8.70
CA LEU A 57 -28.02 -13.38 8.73
C LEU A 57 -26.68 -13.55 8.00
N VAL A 58 -25.63 -13.87 8.75
CA VAL A 58 -24.30 -14.20 8.20
C VAL A 58 -24.15 -15.71 8.13
N ASP A 59 -24.18 -16.27 6.92
CA ASP A 59 -24.10 -17.73 6.68
C ASP A 59 -22.68 -18.17 6.28
N TYR A 60 -21.69 -17.73 7.07
CA TYR A 60 -20.30 -18.18 6.97
C TYR A 60 -19.55 -17.91 8.27
N MET A 61 -18.39 -18.55 8.44
CA MET A 61 -17.56 -18.41 9.63
C MET A 61 -16.76 -17.10 9.61
N LEU A 62 -16.84 -16.37 10.72
CA LEU A 62 -16.09 -15.13 10.94
C LEU A 62 -14.87 -15.43 11.81
N PHE A 63 -13.80 -15.94 11.19
CA PHE A 63 -12.57 -16.29 11.92
C PHE A 63 -11.89 -15.05 12.51
N GLY A 64 -11.41 -15.20 13.75
CA GLY A 64 -10.63 -14.18 14.46
C GLY A 64 -9.13 -14.35 14.32
N GLY A 65 -8.39 -13.30 14.66
CA GLY A 65 -6.93 -13.30 14.67
C GLY A 65 -6.27 -12.88 13.36
N ILE A 66 -4.94 -12.96 13.33
CA ILE A 66 -4.12 -12.62 12.17
C ILE A 66 -4.03 -13.85 11.26
N TYR A 67 -5.00 -13.99 10.36
CA TYR A 67 -5.15 -15.16 9.48
C TYR A 67 -4.60 -14.94 8.05
N ARG A 68 -3.97 -13.79 7.78
CA ARG A 68 -3.29 -13.44 6.53
C ARG A 68 -1.89 -12.92 6.81
N ASN A 69 -1.07 -12.84 5.76
CA ASN A 69 0.32 -12.43 5.84
C ASN A 69 0.48 -11.02 6.43
N VAL A 70 1.47 -10.89 7.31
CA VAL A 70 2.00 -9.60 7.79
C VAL A 70 3.36 -9.38 7.13
N ARG A 71 3.66 -8.14 6.76
CA ARG A 71 4.95 -7.76 6.17
C ARG A 71 5.50 -6.55 6.89
N LEU A 72 6.80 -6.56 7.16
CA LEU A 72 7.57 -5.36 7.44
C LEU A 72 8.16 -4.88 6.12
N VAL A 73 7.89 -3.63 5.75
CA VAL A 73 8.37 -3.05 4.50
C VAL A 73 9.27 -1.87 4.86
N ILE A 74 10.53 -1.97 4.48
CA ILE A 74 11.52 -0.91 4.67
C ILE A 74 11.67 -0.21 3.32
N VAL A 75 11.52 1.11 3.32
CA VAL A 75 11.55 1.95 2.12
C VAL A 75 12.41 3.17 2.39
N GLU A 76 12.90 3.77 1.30
CA GLU A 76 13.54 5.08 1.35
C GLU A 76 12.51 6.20 1.59
N ASN A 77 12.97 7.39 1.98
CA ASN A 77 12.10 8.55 2.22
C ASN A 77 11.21 8.89 1.02
N ILE A 78 11.73 8.67 -0.20
CA ILE A 78 10.94 8.73 -1.44
C ILE A 78 10.64 7.30 -1.90
N HIS A 79 9.36 6.95 -1.92
CA HIS A 79 8.92 5.61 -2.31
C HIS A 79 7.53 5.61 -2.95
N ILE A 80 7.22 4.54 -3.69
CA ILE A 80 5.90 4.31 -4.27
C ILE A 80 5.00 3.65 -3.21
N ILE A 81 3.87 4.28 -2.90
CA ILE A 81 2.84 3.77 -1.98
C ILE A 81 1.89 2.84 -2.74
N TRP A 82 1.51 3.23 -3.95
CA TRP A 82 0.53 2.52 -4.76
C TRP A 82 0.81 2.69 -6.24
N SER A 83 0.47 1.67 -7.02
CA SER A 83 0.55 1.71 -8.47
C SER A 83 -0.70 1.08 -9.05
N PHE A 84 -1.21 1.68 -10.12
CA PHE A 84 -2.35 1.18 -10.86
C PHE A 84 -2.13 1.38 -12.34
N VAL A 85 -2.36 0.33 -13.12
CA VAL A 85 -2.27 0.37 -14.58
C VAL A 85 -3.69 0.31 -15.14
N GLU A 86 -4.13 1.41 -15.72
CA GLU A 86 -5.41 1.46 -16.42
C GLU A 86 -5.20 1.05 -17.88
N ILE A 87 -5.99 0.10 -18.37
CA ILE A 87 -6.00 -0.29 -19.79
C ILE A 87 -7.05 0.54 -20.50
N ILE A 88 -6.63 1.37 -21.45
CA ILE A 88 -7.51 2.25 -22.24
C ILE A 88 -8.05 1.50 -23.46
N GLU A 89 -7.18 0.77 -24.14
CA GLU A 89 -7.55 -0.04 -25.31
C GLU A 89 -6.69 -1.31 -25.31
N ALA A 90 -7.30 -2.44 -25.70
CA ALA A 90 -6.59 -3.68 -25.93
C ALA A 90 -7.18 -4.40 -27.14
N THR A 91 -6.42 -4.45 -28.22
CA THR A 91 -6.73 -5.19 -29.45
C THR A 91 -5.63 -6.22 -29.71
N LYS A 92 -5.80 -7.04 -30.76
CA LYS A 92 -4.76 -7.98 -31.20
C LYS A 92 -3.45 -7.32 -31.68
N LYS A 93 -3.46 -6.02 -31.99
CA LYS A 93 -2.31 -5.30 -32.59
C LYS A 93 -1.77 -4.18 -31.71
N LEU A 94 -2.56 -3.70 -30.75
CA LEU A 94 -2.27 -2.51 -29.96
C LEU A 94 -2.84 -2.68 -28.55
N ALA A 95 -2.05 -2.32 -27.55
CA ALA A 95 -2.53 -2.12 -26.20
C ALA A 95 -2.10 -0.74 -25.74
N THR A 96 -3.03 0.04 -25.20
CA THR A 96 -2.78 1.37 -24.68
C THR A 96 -3.05 1.36 -23.19
N ILE A 97 -2.04 1.74 -22.39
CA ILE A 97 -2.13 1.78 -20.94
C ILE A 97 -1.81 3.17 -20.39
N HIS A 98 -2.33 3.43 -19.19
CA HIS A 98 -2.10 4.64 -18.43
C HIS A 98 -1.65 4.27 -17.00
N PRO A 99 -0.32 4.27 -16.75
CA PRO A 99 0.22 4.04 -15.43
C PRO A 99 -0.07 5.22 -14.50
N LYS A 100 -0.55 4.90 -13.30
CA LYS A 100 -0.78 5.84 -12.20
C LYS A 100 0.01 5.38 -11.00
N PHE A 101 0.70 6.30 -10.35
CA PHE A 101 1.50 6.04 -9.18
C PHE A 101 1.13 7.00 -8.06
N GLU A 102 1.10 6.51 -6.83
CA GLU A 102 1.12 7.34 -5.64
C GLU A 102 2.49 7.18 -4.98
N LEU A 103 3.13 8.30 -4.68
CA LEU A 103 4.42 8.34 -4.01
C LEU A 103 4.31 9.12 -2.71
N ASN A 104 5.17 8.78 -1.76
CA ASN A 104 5.43 9.62 -0.61
C ASN A 104 6.82 10.23 -0.72
N ASN A 105 6.98 11.45 -0.22
CA ASN A 105 8.27 12.02 0.11
C ASN A 105 8.26 12.43 1.59
N LEU A 106 8.99 11.67 2.39
CA LEU A 106 9.14 11.90 3.83
C LEU A 106 10.26 12.91 4.16
N ASP A 107 10.97 13.44 3.15
CA ASP A 107 11.91 14.53 3.37
C ASP A 107 11.19 15.86 3.64
N ASN A 108 11.88 16.76 4.34
CA ASN A 108 11.39 18.11 4.63
C ASN A 108 11.51 19.09 3.44
N GLU A 109 11.88 18.59 2.26
CA GLU A 109 12.02 19.39 1.04
C GLU A 109 11.56 18.65 -0.21
N ASP A 110 11.18 19.42 -1.22
CA ASP A 110 10.83 18.92 -2.54
C ASP A 110 12.08 18.33 -3.23
N LYS A 111 11.92 17.17 -3.87
CA LYS A 111 13.03 16.45 -4.49
C LYS A 111 12.77 16.19 -5.97
N LYS A 112 13.77 16.41 -6.81
CA LYS A 112 13.70 16.00 -8.22
C LYS A 112 13.96 14.50 -8.31
N ALA A 113 13.05 13.78 -8.97
CA ALA A 113 13.15 12.34 -9.18
C ALA A 113 12.83 11.95 -10.63
N ILE A 114 13.20 10.73 -10.98
CA ILE A 114 12.88 10.11 -12.27
C ILE A 114 12.09 8.84 -11.98
N ILE A 115 10.87 8.75 -12.49
CA ILE A 115 10.11 7.50 -12.50
C ILE A 115 10.45 6.77 -13.80
N ILE A 116 10.94 5.54 -13.68
CA ILE A 116 11.25 4.65 -14.80
C ILE A 116 10.19 3.55 -14.82
N THR A 117 9.34 3.56 -15.84
CA THR A 117 8.31 2.53 -16.05
C THR A 117 8.75 1.62 -17.17
N LYS A 118 8.87 0.32 -16.85
CA LYS A 118 9.28 -0.72 -17.81
C LYS A 118 8.14 -1.71 -18.02
N LEU A 119 7.78 -1.95 -19.27
CA LEU A 119 6.88 -3.05 -19.64
C LEU A 119 7.74 -4.24 -20.05
N MET A 120 7.50 -5.35 -19.39
CA MET A 120 8.20 -6.61 -19.63
C MET A 120 7.24 -7.58 -20.32
N ASP A 121 7.72 -8.38 -21.26
CA ASP A 121 6.98 -9.53 -21.79
C ASP A 121 7.02 -10.73 -20.83
N GLU A 122 6.39 -11.83 -21.24
CA GLU A 122 6.31 -13.07 -20.44
C GLU A 122 7.68 -13.73 -20.18
N ASP A 123 8.67 -13.46 -21.03
CA ASP A 123 10.05 -13.93 -20.90
C ASP A 123 10.92 -12.97 -20.07
N ASN A 124 10.31 -11.96 -19.43
CA ASN A 124 10.98 -10.87 -18.71
C ASN A 124 11.94 -10.05 -19.59
N LYS A 125 11.66 -9.94 -20.89
CA LYS A 125 12.37 -9.02 -21.77
C LYS A 125 11.65 -7.67 -21.81
N GLU A 126 12.43 -6.60 -21.72
CA GLU A 126 11.93 -5.23 -21.79
C GLU A 126 11.40 -4.93 -23.20
N VAL A 127 10.13 -4.52 -23.28
CA VAL A 127 9.46 -4.14 -24.54
C VAL A 127 9.39 -2.63 -24.66
N ILE A 128 9.12 -1.92 -23.55
CA ILE A 128 9.01 -0.46 -23.51
C ILE A 128 9.62 0.06 -22.22
N THR A 129 10.35 1.17 -22.31
CA THR A 129 10.75 1.99 -21.16
C THR A 129 10.28 3.42 -21.34
N LYS A 130 9.68 3.98 -20.30
CA LYS A 130 9.30 5.39 -20.23
C LYS A 130 9.87 6.01 -18.97
N GLU A 131 10.69 7.04 -19.16
CA GLU A 131 11.19 7.87 -18.08
C GLU A 131 10.33 9.12 -17.93
N THR A 132 10.10 9.55 -16.69
CA THR A 132 9.38 10.79 -16.41
C THR A 132 10.09 11.52 -15.30
N ILE A 133 10.58 12.71 -15.61
CA ILE A 133 11.26 13.59 -14.68
C ILE A 133 10.19 14.46 -14.01
N LEU A 134 10.21 14.51 -12.68
CA LEU A 134 9.26 15.29 -11.91
C LEU A 134 9.87 15.79 -10.60
N ILE A 135 9.18 16.74 -9.98
CA ILE A 135 9.45 17.18 -8.61
C ILE A 135 8.44 16.47 -7.71
N ILE A 136 8.94 15.67 -6.77
CA ILE A 136 8.14 15.04 -5.72
C ILE A 136 8.07 16.02 -4.56
N LYS A 137 6.87 16.54 -4.32
CA LYS A 137 6.64 17.47 -3.20
C LYS A 137 6.73 16.73 -1.87
N THR A 138 7.06 17.40 -0.77
CA THR A 138 6.93 16.79 0.56
C THR A 138 5.50 16.25 0.78
N GLY A 139 5.40 15.04 1.34
CA GLY A 139 4.15 14.31 1.57
C GLY A 139 3.66 13.49 0.38
N LYS A 140 2.34 13.28 0.31
CA LYS A 140 1.71 12.41 -0.69
C LYS A 140 1.60 13.09 -2.05
N ASN A 141 2.03 12.38 -3.09
CA ASN A 141 1.98 12.81 -4.50
C ASN A 141 1.21 11.78 -5.33
N THR A 142 0.34 12.25 -6.22
CA THR A 142 -0.32 11.39 -7.23
C THR A 142 0.20 11.76 -8.61
N ILE A 143 0.84 10.80 -9.27
CA ILE A 143 1.47 10.98 -10.58
C ILE A 143 0.70 10.16 -11.61
N LYS A 144 0.29 10.83 -12.68
CA LYS A 144 -0.26 10.20 -13.87
C LYS A 144 0.80 10.30 -14.95
N GLN A 145 1.35 9.16 -15.35
CA GLN A 145 2.33 9.15 -16.42
C GLN A 145 1.61 9.26 -17.77
N GLU A 146 2.27 9.84 -18.76
CA GLU A 146 1.74 9.85 -20.12
C GLU A 146 1.45 8.43 -20.61
N GLN A 147 0.47 8.34 -21.52
CA GLN A 147 0.06 7.11 -22.18
C GLN A 147 1.25 6.33 -22.74
N ILE A 148 1.23 5.01 -22.56
CA ILE A 148 2.15 4.05 -23.18
C ILE A 148 1.34 3.17 -24.14
N SER A 149 1.83 3.00 -25.36
CA SER A 149 1.20 2.23 -26.45
C SER A 149 2.20 1.32 -27.13
#